data_AF-A0A7V2NFM1-F1
#
_entry.id   AF-A0A7V2NFM1-F1
#
_cell.length_a   1.000
_cell.length_b   1.000
_cell.length_c   1.000
_cell.angle_alpha   90.00
_cell.angle_beta   90.00
_cell.angle_gamma   90.00
#
_symmetry.space_group_name_H-M   'P 1'
#
loop_
_entity.id
_entity.type
_entity.pdbx_description
1 polymer ?
#
loop_
_entity_poly.entity_id
_entity_poly.type
_entity_poly.pdbx_seq_one_letter_code
_entity_poly.pdbx_strand_id
1 'polypeptide(L)'
;MHIAAFVVGLITSLLMLGQSFMVSFGGSVISVFEPTNPDAQSLIAGAGIGFLASILGIIGAALAFKYFKASGIILLIAFIFCIIGATTTYFVDLAVWGSLLLLSSIFSFAENFRKAKKASL
;
A
#
# COMPACT_ATOMS: atom_id res chain seq x y z
N MET A 1 15.14 1.67 -13.20
CA MET A 1 14.68 1.23 -11.88
C MET A 1 13.23 0.72 -11.88
N HIS A 2 12.61 0.51 -13.05
CA HIS A 2 11.23 0.01 -13.12
C HIS A 2 11.04 -1.39 -12.52
N ILE A 3 12.03 -2.29 -12.63
CA ILE A 3 11.97 -3.63 -12.01
C ILE A 3 11.95 -3.52 -10.48
N ALA A 4 12.75 -2.63 -9.89
CA ALA A 4 12.76 -2.42 -8.45
C ALA A 4 11.43 -1.85 -7.95
N ALA A 5 10.87 -0.85 -8.65
CA ALA A 5 9.55 -0.32 -8.34
C ALA A 5 8.48 -1.43 -8.40
N PHE A 6 8.47 -2.23 -9.47
CA PHE A 6 7.54 -3.34 -9.63
C PHE A 6 7.67 -4.39 -8.53
N VAL A 7 8.87 -4.94 -8.31
CA VAL A 7 9.09 -6.04 -7.35
C VAL A 7 8.79 -5.58 -5.93
N VAL A 8 9.31 -4.43 -5.51
CA VAL A 8 9.07 -3.90 -4.15
C VAL A 8 7.59 -3.58 -3.98
N GLY A 9 6.97 -2.89 -4.95
CA GLY A 9 5.56 -2.52 -4.87
C GLY A 9 4.63 -3.74 -4.83
N LEU A 10 4.89 -4.74 -5.68
CA LEU A 10 4.06 -5.94 -5.76
C LEU A 10 4.19 -6.82 -4.52
N ILE A 11 5.41 -7.11 -4.06
CA ILE A 11 5.62 -7.95 -2.87
C ILE A 11 5.01 -7.26 -1.64
N THR A 12 5.29 -5.97 -1.45
CA THR A 12 4.72 -5.17 -0.36
C THR A 12 3.20 -5.24 -0.37
N SER A 13 2.59 -5.09 -1.54
CA SER A 13 1.13 -5.10 -1.67
C SER A 13 0.52 -6.48 -1.43
N LEU A 14 1.16 -7.56 -1.89
CA LEU A 14 0.69 -8.93 -1.65
C LEU A 14 0.78 -9.31 -0.16
N LEU A 15 1.88 -8.94 0.51
CA LEU A 15 2.04 -9.18 1.94
C LEU A 15 1.02 -8.37 2.75
N MET A 16 0.84 -7.08 2.41
CA MET A 16 -0.15 -6.22 3.04
C MET A 16 -1.59 -6.73 2.82
N LEU A 17 -1.89 -7.27 1.63
CA LEU A 17 -3.18 -7.90 1.34
C LEU A 17 -3.42 -9.11 2.26
N GLY A 18 -2.43 -10.00 2.38
CA GLY A 18 -2.50 -11.15 3.29
C GLY A 18 -2.69 -10.74 4.74
N GLN A 19 -1.93 -9.75 5.22
CA GLN A 19 -2.08 -9.21 6.57
C GLN A 19 -3.46 -8.59 6.79
N SER A 20 -3.99 -7.86 5.81
CA SER A 20 -5.33 -7.24 5.90
C SER A 20 -6.42 -8.30 6.06
N PHE A 21 -6.33 -9.43 5.37
CA PHE A 21 -7.25 -10.54 5.58
C PHE A 21 -7.14 -11.13 6.99
N MET A 22 -5.92 -11.34 7.49
CA MET A 22 -5.69 -11.86 8.84
C MET A 22 -6.21 -10.92 9.93
N VAL A 23 -5.97 -9.61 9.78
CA VAL A 23 -6.44 -8.57 10.72
C VAL A 23 -7.96 -8.46 10.69
N SER A 24 -8.58 -8.50 9.50
CA SER A 24 -10.04 -8.49 9.37
C SER A 24 -10.68 -9.73 10.01
N PHE A 25 -10.09 -10.91 9.81
CA PHE A 25 -10.55 -12.13 10.46
C PHE A 25 -10.42 -12.04 11.98
N GLY A 26 -9.27 -11.59 12.50
CA GLY A 26 -9.06 -11.36 13.93
C GLY A 26 -10.05 -10.38 14.52
N GLY A 27 -10.27 -9.23 13.87
CA GLY A 27 -11.26 -8.24 14.30
C GLY A 27 -12.69 -8.79 14.28
N SER A 28 -13.04 -9.59 13.27
CA SER A 28 -14.35 -10.25 13.18
C SER A 28 -14.56 -11.26 14.31
N VAL A 29 -13.56 -12.07 14.64
CA VAL A 29 -13.63 -13.02 15.77
C VAL A 29 -13.82 -12.25 17.08
N ILE A 30 -13.03 -11.20 17.34
CA ILE A 30 -13.19 -10.38 18.54
C ILE A 30 -14.59 -9.76 18.58
N SER A 31 -15.13 -9.26 17.47
CA SER A 31 -16.48 -8.68 17.44
C SER A 31 -17.60 -9.66 17.78
N VAL A 32 -17.39 -10.98 17.59
CA VAL A 32 -18.36 -12.02 17.93
C VAL A 32 -18.30 -12.36 19.42
N PHE A 33 -17.11 -12.44 20.01
CA PHE A 33 -16.93 -12.81 21.42
C PHE A 33 -17.01 -11.60 22.38
N GLU A 34 -16.65 -10.42 21.90
CA GLU A 34 -16.63 -9.16 22.64
C GLU A 34 -17.22 -8.01 21.78
N PRO A 35 -18.56 -7.98 21.59
CA PRO A 35 -19.22 -7.08 20.64
C PRO A 35 -19.10 -5.59 20.97
N THR A 36 -18.82 -5.24 22.23
CA THR A 36 -18.59 -3.86 22.68
C THR A 36 -17.13 -3.45 22.68
N ASN A 37 -16.21 -4.32 22.23
CA ASN A 37 -14.80 -4.00 22.22
C ASN A 37 -14.48 -3.00 21.07
N PRO A 38 -14.06 -1.76 21.38
CA PRO A 38 -13.76 -0.75 20.37
C PRO A 38 -12.58 -1.15 19.47
N ASP A 39 -11.71 -2.05 19.93
CA ASP A 39 -10.54 -2.50 19.19
C ASP A 39 -10.95 -3.35 17.98
N ALA A 40 -12.03 -4.11 18.08
CA ALA A 40 -12.55 -4.92 16.98
C ALA A 40 -12.96 -4.06 15.78
N GLN A 41 -13.69 -2.97 16.04
CA GLN A 41 -14.14 -2.06 15.00
C GLN A 41 -12.98 -1.30 14.35
N SER A 42 -12.00 -0.89 15.17
CA SER A 42 -10.77 -0.24 14.70
C SER A 42 -9.92 -1.16 13.81
N LEU A 43 -9.76 -2.44 14.20
CA LEU A 43 -9.03 -3.45 13.42
C LEU A 43 -9.70 -3.74 12.07
N ILE A 44 -11.03 -3.91 12.06
CA ILE A 44 -11.78 -4.14 10.81
C ILE A 44 -11.67 -2.94 9.87
N ALA A 45 -11.79 -1.72 10.39
CA ALA A 45 -11.63 -0.50 9.59
C ALA A 45 -10.21 -0.39 9.03
N GLY A 46 -9.19 -0.63 9.85
CA GLY A 46 -7.78 -0.64 9.43
C GLY A 46 -7.51 -1.67 8.35
N ALA A 47 -8.04 -2.89 8.50
CA ALA A 47 -7.93 -3.94 7.49
C ALA A 47 -8.60 -3.56 6.16
N GLY A 48 -9.73 -2.86 6.19
CA GLY A 48 -10.37 -2.32 4.98
C GLY A 48 -9.49 -1.30 4.25
N ILE A 49 -8.85 -0.40 4.99
CA ILE A 49 -7.91 0.57 4.42
C ILE A 49 -6.68 -0.14 3.83
N GLY A 50 -6.11 -1.11 4.56
CA GLY A 50 -4.98 -1.92 4.09
C GLY A 50 -5.32 -2.73 2.84
N PHE A 51 -6.53 -3.29 2.78
CA PHE A 51 -7.03 -3.97 1.59
C PHE A 51 -7.08 -3.01 0.39
N LEU A 52 -7.72 -1.85 0.53
CA LEU A 52 -7.81 -0.87 -0.56
C LEU A 52 -6.42 -0.41 -1.03
N ALA A 53 -5.53 -0.08 -0.08
CA ALA A 53 -4.16 0.33 -0.38
C ALA A 53 -3.37 -0.78 -1.09
N SER A 54 -3.64 -2.06 -0.77
CA SER A 54 -2.95 -3.18 -1.40
C SER A 54 -3.38 -3.37 -2.85
N ILE A 55 -4.66 -3.20 -3.16
CA ILE A 55 -5.16 -3.24 -4.54
C ILE A 55 -4.57 -2.09 -5.36
N LEU A 56 -4.57 -0.87 -4.80
CA LEU A 56 -3.92 0.29 -5.42
C LEU A 56 -2.43 0.03 -5.63
N GLY A 57 -1.74 -0.55 -4.65
CA GLY A 57 -0.34 -0.90 -4.75
C GLY A 57 -0.03 -1.92 -5.84
N ILE A 58 -0.87 -2.96 -6.00
CA ILE A 58 -0.75 -3.93 -7.10
C ILE A 58 -0.93 -3.25 -8.46
N ILE A 59 -1.95 -2.41 -8.61
CA ILE A 59 -2.20 -1.65 -9.86
C ILE A 59 -1.03 -0.71 -10.16
N GLY A 60 -0.56 0.02 -9.15
CA GLY A 60 0.58 0.94 -9.24
C GLY A 60 1.87 0.21 -9.61
N ALA A 61 2.12 -0.96 -9.03
CA ALA A 61 3.25 -1.81 -9.38
C ALA A 61 3.16 -2.29 -10.83
N ALA A 62 2.01 -2.85 -11.26
CA ALA A 62 1.82 -3.34 -12.62
C ALA A 62 2.05 -2.25 -13.69
N LEU A 63 1.66 -1.01 -13.40
CA LEU A 63 1.87 0.13 -14.30
C LEU A 63 3.34 0.57 -14.41
N ALA A 64 4.22 0.13 -13.51
CA ALA A 64 5.63 0.55 -13.46
C ALA A 64 6.43 0.16 -14.72
N PHE A 65 5.94 -0.78 -15.54
CA PHE A 65 6.63 -1.18 -16.78
C PHE A 65 6.47 -0.20 -17.94
N LYS A 66 5.28 0.42 -18.06
CA LYS A 66 4.91 1.22 -19.23
C LYS A 66 4.57 2.67 -18.89
N TYR A 67 3.92 2.89 -17.74
CA TYR A 67 3.38 4.18 -17.34
C TYR A 67 3.98 4.66 -16.02
N PHE A 68 5.26 5.02 -16.03
CA PHE A 68 6.05 5.40 -14.84
C PHE A 68 5.39 6.51 -13.99
N LYS A 69 4.88 7.57 -14.63
CA LYS A 69 4.19 8.65 -13.91
C LYS A 69 2.92 8.17 -13.21
N ALA A 70 2.07 7.41 -13.91
CA ALA A 70 0.82 6.89 -13.36
C ALA A 70 1.08 5.90 -12.23
N SER A 71 2.08 5.01 -12.41
CA SER A 71 2.56 4.09 -11.38
C SER A 71 3.00 4.83 -10.11
N GLY A 72 3.88 5.84 -10.24
CA GLY A 72 4.34 6.63 -9.11
C GLY A 72 3.19 7.33 -8.36
N ILE A 73 2.25 7.93 -9.08
CA ILE A 73 1.08 8.60 -8.48
C ILE A 73 0.20 7.60 -7.73
N ILE A 74 -0.12 6.45 -8.33
CA ILE A 74 -0.98 5.45 -7.69
C ILE A 74 -0.31 4.86 -6.43
N LEU A 75 0.99 4.57 -6.49
CA LEU A 75 1.75 4.09 -5.33
C LEU A 75 1.83 5.16 -4.23
N LEU A 76 1.91 6.44 -4.59
CA LEU A 76 1.87 7.55 -3.63
C LEU A 76 0.49 7.68 -2.98
N ILE A 77 -0.59 7.53 -3.74
CA ILE A 77 -1.95 7.52 -3.20
C ILE A 77 -2.12 6.34 -2.23
N ALA A 78 -1.63 5.15 -2.59
CA ALA A 78 -1.66 3.99 -1.71
C ALA A 78 -0.89 4.24 -0.40
N PHE A 79 0.28 4.88 -0.47
CA PHE A 79 1.03 5.33 0.70
C PHE A 79 0.21 6.28 1.59
N ILE A 80 -0.49 7.26 1.01
CA ILE A 80 -1.32 8.20 1.78
C ILE A 80 -2.43 7.45 2.52
N PHE A 81 -3.11 6.51 1.85
CA PHE A 81 -4.11 5.66 2.51
C PHE A 81 -3.51 4.86 3.67
N CYS A 82 -2.31 4.30 3.50
CA CYS A 82 -1.61 3.61 4.58
C CYS A 82 -1.33 4.52 5.78
N ILE A 83 -0.89 5.76 5.58
CA ILE A 83 -0.65 6.72 6.67
C ILE A 83 -1.95 7.11 7.37
N ILE A 84 -3.03 7.32 6.61
CA ILE A 84 -4.36 7.59 7.20
C ILE A 84 -4.78 6.39 8.05
N GLY A 85 -4.66 5.16 7.54
CA GLY A 85 -4.98 3.95 8.29
C GLY A 85 -4.16 3.82 9.57
N ALA A 86 -2.85 4.06 9.50
CA ALA A 86 -1.96 3.97 10.65
C ALA A 86 -2.19 5.03 11.74
N THR A 87 -2.74 6.19 11.37
CA THR A 87 -3.01 7.30 12.32
C THR A 87 -4.43 7.28 12.88
N THR A 88 -5.36 6.61 12.21
CA THR A 88 -6.78 6.58 12.59
C THR A 88 -7.24 5.25 13.17
N THR A 89 -6.40 4.21 13.10
CA THR A 89 -6.73 2.85 13.57
C THR A 89 -5.60 2.28 14.42
N TYR A 90 -5.88 1.21 15.17
CA TYR A 90 -4.85 0.48 15.93
C TYR A 90 -3.89 -0.30 15.03
N PHE A 91 -4.12 -0.31 13.72
CA PHE A 91 -3.31 -1.04 12.77
C PHE A 91 -2.08 -0.21 12.33
N VAL A 92 -1.22 0.15 13.29
CA VAL A 92 -0.09 1.08 13.10
C VAL A 92 0.94 0.57 12.09
N ASP A 93 1.06 -0.75 11.93
CA ASP A 93 1.95 -1.40 10.93
C ASP A 93 1.67 -0.97 9.49
N LEU A 94 0.47 -0.43 9.20
CA LEU A 94 0.17 0.22 7.92
C LEU A 94 1.20 1.29 7.54
N ALA A 95 1.79 2.01 8.51
CA ALA A 95 2.81 3.02 8.23
C ALA A 95 4.09 2.39 7.64
N VAL A 96 4.46 1.20 8.10
CA VAL A 96 5.63 0.46 7.59
C VAL A 96 5.37 0.02 6.15
N TRP A 97 4.19 -0.55 5.88
CA TRP A 97 3.79 -0.92 4.52
C TRP A 97 3.71 0.28 3.59
N GLY A 98 3.12 1.38 4.06
CA GLY A 98 3.07 2.64 3.32
C GLY A 98 4.46 3.13 2.95
N SER A 99 5.42 3.10 3.87
CA SER A 99 6.79 3.55 3.61
C SER A 99 7.47 2.75 2.49
N LEU A 100 7.21 1.45 2.42
CA LEU A 100 7.69 0.60 1.32
C LEU A 100 7.02 0.96 -0.03
N LEU A 101 5.73 1.30 -0.03
CA LEU A 101 5.04 1.80 -1.22
C LEU A 101 5.55 3.18 -1.66
N LEU A 102 5.90 4.05 -0.72
CA LEU A 102 6.55 5.34 -1.01
C LEU A 102 7.91 5.11 -1.68
N LEU A 103 8.72 4.18 -1.17
CA LEU A 103 9.99 3.83 -1.78
C LEU A 103 9.81 3.33 -3.23
N SER A 104 8.81 2.47 -3.45
CA SER A 104 8.45 2.02 -4.80
C SER A 104 8.00 3.18 -5.71
N SER A 105 7.22 4.13 -5.18
CA SER A 105 6.82 5.35 -5.89
C SER A 105 8.01 6.19 -6.34
N ILE A 106 9.00 6.40 -5.44
CA ILE A 106 10.24 7.12 -5.74
C ILE A 106 11.01 6.44 -6.88
N PHE A 107 11.15 5.11 -6.86
CA PHE A 107 11.81 4.38 -7.94
C PHE A 107 11.09 4.52 -9.29
N SER A 108 9.75 4.59 -9.27
CA SER A 108 8.95 4.78 -10.49
C SER A 108 9.15 6.20 -11.06
N PHE A 109 9.15 7.23 -10.22
CA PHE A 109 9.44 8.60 -10.66
C PHE A 109 10.89 8.77 -11.14
N ALA A 110 11.87 8.20 -10.45
CA ALA A 110 13.28 8.26 -10.85
C ALA A 110 13.49 7.68 -12.26
N GLU A 111 12.79 6.59 -12.61
CA GLU A 111 12.85 6.02 -13.95
C GLU A 111 12.26 6.96 -15.01
N ASN A 112 11.17 7.65 -14.69
CA ASN A 112 10.58 8.65 -15.59
C ASN A 112 11.57 9.79 -15.90
N PHE A 113 12.23 10.34 -14.88
CA PHE A 113 13.25 11.38 -15.07
C PHE A 113 14.44 10.89 -15.89
N ARG A 114 14.89 9.65 -15.65
CA ARG A 114 15.98 9.03 -16.42
C ARG A 114 15.64 8.89 -17.90
N LYS A 115 14.41 8.50 -18.24
CA LYS A 115 13.94 8.42 -19.64
C LYS A 115 13.82 9.79 -20.29
N ALA A 116 13.31 10.78 -19.56
CA ALA A 116 13.22 12.15 -20.07
C ALA A 116 14.61 12.72 -20.41
N LYS A 117 15.62 12.52 -19.55
CA LYS A 117 16.99 12.99 -19.79
C LYS A 117 17.68 12.29 -20.96
N LYS A 118 17.35 11.02 -21.24
CA LYS A 118 17.88 10.29 -22.41
C LYS A 118 17.25 10.74 -23.74
N ALA A 119 16.05 11.29 -23.72
CA ALA A 119 15.36 11.76 -24.93
C ALA A 119 15.80 13.17 -25.36
N SER A 120 16.51 13.90 -24.50
CA SER A 120 17.02 15.25 -24.75
C SER A 120 18.51 15.28 -25.15
N LEU A 121 19.13 14.11 -25.34
CA LEU A 121 20.51 13.90 -25.79
C LEU A 121 20.47 13.24 -27.17
#